data_AF-A0A8T4NQW6-F1
#
_entry.id   AF-A0A8T4NQW6-F1
#
_cell.length_a   1.000
_cell.length_b   1.000
_cell.length_c   1.000
_cell.angle_alpha   90.00
_cell.angle_beta   90.00
_cell.angle_gamma   90.00
#
_symmetry.space_group_name_H-M   'P 1'
#
loop_
_entity.id
_entity.type
_entity.pdbx_description
1 polymer ?
#
loop_
_entity_poly.entity_id
_entity_poly.type
_entity_poly.pdbx_seq_one_letter_code
_entity_poly.pdbx_strand_id
1 'polypeptide(L)'
;MILWLTLFASGIILLSILILGIKWKRLKLFFHDENYTYFEICFITLYFLEQAVFITLSYFYPDYSIFLTGFFALIVISTVAMQKVMLESKSNKIAKLSNSYIEKFRKARLKYQKRISDMRDYIKVLEENKNN
;
A
#
# COMPACT_ATOMS: atom_id res chain seq x y z
N MET A 1 39.56 -0.45 -17.35
CA MET A 1 38.29 -0.09 -18.03
C MET A 1 37.07 -0.71 -17.36
N ILE A 2 37.06 -2.03 -17.11
CA ILE A 2 35.95 -2.75 -16.43
C ILE A 2 35.65 -2.21 -15.03
N LEU A 3 36.67 -1.86 -14.23
CA LEU A 3 36.50 -1.34 -12.87
C LEU A 3 35.78 0.04 -12.81
N TRP A 4 35.95 0.87 -13.83
CA TRP A 4 35.28 2.16 -13.92
C TRP A 4 33.83 2.03 -14.35
N LEU A 5 33.53 1.07 -15.24
CA LEU A 5 32.17 0.72 -15.63
C LEU A 5 31.35 0.16 -14.45
N THR A 6 31.95 -0.67 -13.60
CA THR A 6 31.25 -1.21 -12.42
C THR A 6 31.00 -0.16 -11.34
N LEU A 7 31.95 0.75 -11.11
CA LEU A 7 31.75 1.89 -10.19
C LEU A 7 30.71 2.89 -10.70
N PHE A 8 30.65 3.10 -12.02
CA PHE A 8 29.64 3.98 -12.62
C PHE A 8 28.25 3.36 -12.56
N ALA A 9 28.12 2.06 -12.85
CA ALA A 9 26.86 1.33 -12.75
C ALA A 9 26.35 1.26 -11.29
N SER A 10 27.22 1.00 -10.31
CA SER A 10 26.83 1.00 -8.89
C SER A 10 26.44 2.39 -8.40
N GLY A 11 27.12 3.44 -8.88
CA GLY A 11 26.75 4.84 -8.64
C GLY A 11 25.36 5.19 -9.17
N ILE A 12 25.01 4.74 -10.39
CA ILE A 12 23.67 4.94 -10.97
C ILE A 12 22.62 4.20 -10.14
N ILE A 13 22.88 2.96 -9.71
CA ILE A 13 21.95 2.19 -8.87
C ILE A 13 21.73 2.88 -7.52
N LEU A 14 22.80 3.34 -6.85
CA LEU A 14 22.73 4.08 -5.59
C LEU A 14 21.96 5.40 -5.75
N LEU A 15 22.22 6.14 -6.84
CA LEU A 15 21.52 7.39 -7.15
C LEU A 15 20.02 7.13 -7.41
N SER A 16 19.70 6.04 -8.11
CA SER A 16 18.31 5.63 -8.39
C SER A 16 17.56 5.29 -7.09
N ILE A 17 18.21 4.56 -6.18
CA ILE A 17 17.68 4.24 -4.85
C ILE A 17 17.48 5.51 -4.01
N LEU A 18 18.44 6.44 -4.05
CA LEU A 18 18.34 7.74 -3.35
C LEU A 18 17.19 8.59 -3.90
N ILE A 19 17.03 8.67 -5.22
CA ILE A 19 15.93 9.39 -5.87
C ILE A 19 14.58 8.75 -5.52
N LEU A 20 14.50 7.41 -5.52
CA LEU A 20 13.32 6.67 -5.09
C LEU A 20 12.99 6.96 -3.61
N GLY A 21 13.99 6.98 -2.73
CA GLY A 21 13.82 7.30 -1.31
C GLY A 21 13.35 8.75 -1.08
N ILE A 22 13.93 9.73 -1.78
CA ILE A 22 13.56 11.15 -1.66
C ILE A 22 12.15 11.39 -2.23
N LYS A 23 11.84 10.78 -3.38
CA LYS A 23 10.50 10.87 -3.99
C LYS A 23 9.47 9.98 -3.31
N TRP A 24 9.88 9.07 -2.42
CA TRP A 24 8.98 8.14 -1.73
C TRP A 24 7.84 8.85 -1.02
N LYS A 25 8.07 10.05 -0.47
CA LYS A 25 7.03 10.83 0.22
C LYS A 25 5.95 11.38 -0.74
N ARG A 26 6.34 11.80 -1.96
CA ARG A 26 5.40 12.23 -3.02
C ARG A 26 4.73 11.04 -3.70
N LEU A 27 5.49 9.98 -3.92
CA LEU A 27 5.00 8.70 -4.42
C LEU A 27 3.95 8.11 -3.47
N LYS A 28 4.19 8.08 -2.16
CA LYS A 28 3.24 7.60 -1.15
C LYS A 28 1.90 8.34 -1.20
N LEU A 29 1.93 9.64 -1.46
CA LEU A 29 0.73 10.48 -1.65
C LEU A 29 -0.04 10.07 -2.92
N PHE A 30 0.67 9.87 -4.03
CA PHE A 30 0.10 9.35 -5.27
C PHE A 30 -0.44 7.91 -5.13
N PHE A 31 0.19 7.11 -4.28
CA PHE A 31 -0.11 5.68 -4.08
C PHE A 31 -1.17 5.38 -3.01
N HIS A 32 -1.64 6.36 -2.23
CA HIS A 32 -2.55 6.07 -1.11
C HIS A 32 -3.91 6.72 -1.20
N ASP A 33 -4.10 7.81 -1.92
CA ASP A 33 -5.29 8.62 -1.64
C ASP A 33 -6.54 8.34 -2.48
N GLU A 34 -6.48 7.70 -3.65
CA GLU A 34 -7.73 7.26 -4.33
C GLU A 34 -7.55 6.29 -5.51
N ASN A 35 -6.38 6.23 -6.14
CA ASN A 35 -6.19 5.58 -7.44
C ASN A 35 -5.51 4.20 -7.38
N TYR A 36 -5.91 3.34 -6.43
CA TYR A 36 -5.33 1.99 -6.29
C TYR A 36 -5.47 1.14 -7.55
N THR A 37 -6.60 1.22 -8.25
CA THR A 37 -6.85 0.48 -9.50
C THR A 37 -5.92 0.95 -10.62
N TYR A 38 -5.71 2.27 -10.76
CA TYR A 38 -4.77 2.81 -11.74
C TYR A 38 -3.35 2.35 -11.45
N PHE A 39 -2.96 2.28 -10.18
CA PHE A 39 -1.67 1.75 -9.79
C PHE A 39 -1.49 0.27 -10.15
N GLU A 40 -2.48 -0.57 -9.85
CA GLU A 40 -2.46 -1.99 -10.22
C GLU A 40 -2.34 -2.16 -11.75
N ILE A 41 -3.04 -1.33 -12.54
CA ILE A 41 -2.93 -1.31 -14.00
C ILE A 41 -1.52 -0.87 -14.46
N CYS A 42 -0.96 0.18 -13.87
CA CYS A 42 0.41 0.60 -14.17
C CYS A 42 1.42 -0.50 -13.84
N PHE A 43 1.25 -1.19 -12.73
CA PHE A 43 2.12 -2.29 -12.32
C PHE A 43 2.05 -3.48 -13.29
N ILE A 44 0.84 -3.88 -13.69
CA ILE A 44 0.64 -4.92 -14.71
C ILE A 44 1.29 -4.52 -16.03
N THR A 45 1.13 -3.26 -16.43
CA THR A 45 1.74 -2.73 -17.67
C THR A 45 3.26 -2.75 -17.58
N LEU A 46 3.83 -2.36 -16.44
CA LEU A 46 5.27 -2.33 -16.20
C LEU A 46 5.85 -3.76 -16.19
N TYR A 47 5.16 -4.71 -15.56
CA TYR A 47 5.52 -6.13 -15.61
C TYR A 47 5.48 -6.69 -17.04
N PHE A 48 4.46 -6.34 -17.82
CA PHE A 48 4.38 -6.73 -19.23
C PHE A 48 5.55 -6.16 -20.05
N LEU A 49 5.90 -4.88 -19.84
CA LEU A 49 7.05 -4.26 -20.48
C LEU A 49 8.37 -4.91 -20.06
N GLU A 50 8.55 -5.24 -18.77
CA GLU A 50 9.73 -5.98 -18.28
C GLU A 50 9.88 -7.32 -19.01
N GLN A 51 8.79 -8.09 -19.16
CA GLN A 51 8.80 -9.36 -19.90
C GLN A 51 9.11 -9.17 -21.39
N ALA A 52 8.53 -8.15 -22.03
CA ALA A 52 8.78 -7.86 -23.44
C ALA A 52 10.24 -7.47 -23.69
N VAL A 53 10.83 -6.66 -22.80
CA VAL A 53 12.25 -6.29 -22.84
C VAL A 53 13.14 -7.52 -22.65
N PHE A 54 12.81 -8.40 -21.70
CA PHE A 54 13.57 -9.62 -21.48
C PHE A 54 13.58 -10.53 -22.71
N ILE A 55 12.40 -10.82 -23.28
CA ILE A 55 12.27 -11.64 -24.51
C ILE A 55 13.10 -11.03 -25.64
N THR A 56 13.01 -9.71 -25.83
CA THR A 56 13.75 -9.00 -26.88
C THR A 56 15.25 -9.11 -26.67
N LEU A 57 15.74 -8.87 -25.44
CA LEU A 57 17.16 -8.97 -25.12
C LEU A 57 17.69 -10.39 -25.26
N SER A 58 16.93 -11.39 -24.80
CA SER A 58 17.30 -12.81 -24.95
C SER A 58 17.36 -13.24 -26.41
N TYR A 59 16.52 -12.67 -27.28
CA TYR A 59 16.54 -12.94 -28.71
C TYR A 59 17.76 -12.31 -29.41
N PHE A 60 18.08 -11.04 -29.12
CA PHE A 60 19.19 -10.34 -29.77
C PHE A 60 20.58 -10.71 -29.20
N TYR A 61 20.66 -11.16 -27.95
CA TYR A 61 21.91 -11.46 -27.25
C TYR A 61 21.89 -12.84 -26.59
N PRO A 62 21.77 -13.94 -27.37
CA PRO A 62 21.62 -15.28 -26.84
C PRO A 62 22.84 -15.75 -26.02
N ASP A 63 24.04 -15.29 -26.36
CA ASP A 63 25.29 -15.64 -25.67
C ASP A 63 25.33 -15.15 -24.21
N TYR A 64 24.51 -14.14 -23.87
CA TYR A 64 24.40 -13.58 -22.52
C TYR A 64 23.13 -14.04 -21.79
N SER A 65 22.40 -15.01 -22.34
CA SER A 65 21.11 -15.47 -21.81
C SER A 65 21.13 -15.86 -20.33
N ILE A 66 22.19 -16.53 -19.86
CA ILE A 66 22.35 -16.92 -18.46
C ILE A 66 22.41 -15.69 -17.55
N PHE A 67 23.24 -14.71 -17.91
CA PHE A 67 23.38 -13.46 -17.16
C PHE A 67 22.09 -12.63 -17.19
N LEU A 68 21.47 -12.49 -18.38
CA LEU A 68 20.21 -11.80 -18.55
C LEU A 68 19.10 -12.42 -17.71
N THR A 69 19.02 -13.75 -17.64
CA THR A 69 18.02 -14.46 -16.83
C THR A 69 18.23 -14.22 -15.35
N GLY A 70 19.48 -14.25 -14.87
CA GLY A 70 19.80 -13.96 -13.47
C GLY A 70 19.48 -12.52 -13.07
N PHE A 71 19.84 -11.55 -13.93
CA PHE A 71 19.49 -10.15 -13.72
C PHE A 71 17.97 -9.92 -13.75
N PHE A 72 17.28 -10.58 -14.67
CA PHE A 72 15.82 -10.52 -14.77
C PHE A 72 15.12 -11.09 -13.53
N ALA A 73 15.61 -12.19 -12.99
CA ALA A 73 15.09 -12.75 -11.74
C ALA A 73 15.18 -11.75 -10.57
N LEU A 74 16.28 -10.98 -10.48
CA LEU A 74 16.42 -9.93 -9.47
C LEU A 74 15.41 -8.80 -9.64
N ILE A 75 15.15 -8.38 -10.89
CA ILE A 75 14.13 -7.38 -11.21
C ILE A 75 12.75 -7.91 -10.79
N VAL A 76 12.36 -9.12 -11.22
CA VAL A 76 11.05 -9.70 -10.91
C VAL A 76 10.83 -9.83 -9.41
N ILE A 77 11.83 -10.32 -8.66
CA ILE A 77 11.74 -10.43 -7.19
C ILE A 77 11.54 -9.05 -6.55
N SER A 78 12.27 -8.04 -7.03
CA SER A 78 12.16 -6.66 -6.52
C SER A 78 10.77 -6.07 -6.82
N THR A 79 10.27 -6.28 -8.03
CA THR A 79 8.95 -5.83 -8.50
C THR A 79 7.85 -6.48 -7.66
N VAL A 80 7.89 -7.79 -7.43
CA VAL A 80 6.94 -8.51 -6.56
C VAL A 80 7.02 -8.05 -5.10
N ALA A 81 8.23 -7.87 -4.56
CA ALA A 81 8.42 -7.37 -3.20
C ALA A 81 7.81 -5.97 -3.02
N MET A 82 7.99 -5.08 -4.00
CA MET A 82 7.39 -3.75 -3.99
C MET A 82 5.86 -3.83 -4.02
N GLN A 83 5.28 -4.68 -4.86
CA GLN A 83 3.83 -4.90 -4.91
C GLN A 83 3.28 -5.36 -3.54
N LYS A 84 3.97 -6.29 -2.88
CA LYS A 84 3.57 -6.81 -1.58
C LYS A 84 3.53 -5.71 -0.51
N VAL A 85 4.58 -4.90 -0.43
CA VAL A 85 4.65 -3.76 0.52
C VAL A 85 3.49 -2.79 0.29
N MET A 86 3.11 -2.57 -0.97
CA MET A 86 2.01 -1.67 -1.31
C MET A 86 0.64 -2.23 -0.94
N LEU A 87 0.39 -3.52 -1.20
CA LEU A 87 -0.84 -4.20 -0.79
C LEU A 87 -0.99 -4.24 0.73
N GLU A 88 0.11 -4.46 1.45
CA GLU A 88 0.12 -4.43 2.92
C GLU A 88 -0.22 -3.03 3.45
N SER A 89 0.31 -1.98 2.82
CA SER A 89 -0.02 -0.61 3.17
C SER A 89 -1.49 -0.26 2.90
N LYS A 90 -2.08 -0.77 1.80
CA LYS A 90 -3.53 -0.68 1.50
C LYS A 90 -4.36 -1.38 2.59
N SER A 91 -4.00 -2.61 2.94
CA SER A 91 -4.65 -3.38 4.00
C SER A 91 -4.64 -2.64 5.33
N ASN A 92 -3.49 -2.08 5.71
CA ASN A 92 -3.34 -1.29 6.93
C ASN A 92 -4.20 -0.02 6.94
N LYS A 93 -4.35 0.68 5.80
CA LYS A 93 -5.23 1.85 5.69
C LYS A 93 -6.69 1.46 5.86
N ILE A 94 -7.13 0.36 5.25
CA ILE A 94 -8.50 -0.18 5.38
C ILE A 94 -8.76 -0.59 6.84
N ALA A 95 -7.84 -1.30 7.47
CA ALA A 95 -7.96 -1.72 8.87
C ALA A 95 -8.08 -0.51 9.83
N LYS A 96 -7.27 0.54 9.62
CA LYS A 96 -7.39 1.79 10.40
C LYS A 96 -8.74 2.47 10.19
N LEU A 97 -9.24 2.53 8.95
CA LEU A 97 -10.55 3.09 8.65
C LEU A 97 -11.66 2.31 9.36
N SER A 98 -11.63 0.97 9.26
CA SER A 98 -12.57 0.07 9.91
C SER A 98 -12.60 0.26 11.43
N ASN A 99 -11.42 0.28 12.07
CA ASN A 99 -11.30 0.52 13.51
C ASN A 99 -11.88 1.88 13.92
N SER A 100 -11.67 2.93 13.11
CA SER A 100 -12.26 4.25 13.35
C SER A 100 -13.79 4.22 13.30
N TYR A 101 -14.38 3.50 12.33
CA TYR A 101 -15.83 3.33 12.25
C TYR A 101 -16.38 2.52 13.43
N ILE A 102 -15.73 1.42 13.80
CA ILE A 102 -16.11 0.60 14.97
C ILE A 102 -16.12 1.47 16.23
N GLU A 103 -15.10 2.30 16.43
CA GLU A 103 -15.03 3.18 17.60
C GLU A 103 -16.15 4.25 17.60
N LYS A 104 -16.46 4.83 16.43
CA LYS A 104 -17.59 5.76 16.28
C LYS A 104 -18.93 5.08 16.59
N PHE A 105 -19.16 3.87 16.08
CA PHE A 105 -20.35 3.08 16.38
C PHE A 105 -20.44 2.74 17.87
N ARG A 106 -19.33 2.36 18.50
CA ARG A 106 -19.27 2.09 19.95
C ARG A 106 -19.66 3.32 20.77
N LYS A 107 -19.12 4.49 20.44
CA LYS A 107 -19.46 5.76 21.11
C LYS A 107 -20.94 6.12 20.92
N ALA A 108 -21.48 5.96 19.71
CA ALA A 108 -22.89 6.20 19.43
C ALA A 108 -23.80 5.25 20.23
N ARG A 109 -23.45 3.96 20.30
CA ARG A 109 -24.19 2.96 21.07
C ARG A 109 -24.21 3.28 22.56
N LEU A 110 -23.07 3.63 23.15
CA LEU A 110 -22.97 4.03 24.55
C LEU A 110 -23.83 5.27 24.85
N LYS A 111 -23.82 6.27 23.95
CA LYS A 111 -24.66 7.47 24.07
C LYS A 111 -26.15 7.12 24.03
N TYR A 112 -26.54 6.18 23.18
CA TYR A 112 -27.93 5.73 23.06
C TYR A 112 -28.38 4.95 24.31
N GLN A 113 -27.54 4.05 24.81
CA GLN A 113 -27.79 3.31 26.05
C GLN A 113 -27.96 4.25 27.25
N LYS A 114 -27.10 5.28 27.36
CA LYS A 114 -27.23 6.29 28.40
C LYS A 114 -28.57 7.02 28.32
N ARG A 115 -28.96 7.48 27.11
CA ARG A 115 -30.27 8.13 26.92
C ARG A 115 -31.45 7.25 27.30
N ILE A 116 -31.41 5.96 26.97
CA ILE A 116 -32.46 5.01 27.38
C ILE A 116 -32.51 4.87 28.91
N SER A 117 -31.35 4.81 29.58
CA SER A 117 -31.30 4.77 31.05
C SER A 117 -31.91 6.03 31.65
N ASP A 118 -31.48 7.21 31.19
CA ASP A 118 -31.98 8.50 31.67
C ASP A 118 -33.51 8.62 31.50
N MET A 119 -34.04 8.15 30.35
CA MET A 119 -35.50 8.10 30.11
C MET A 119 -36.22 7.13 31.05
N ARG A 120 -35.63 5.97 31.33
CA ARG A 120 -36.22 5.00 32.27
C ARG A 120 -36.31 5.57 33.67
N ASP A 121 -35.27 6.25 34.13
CA ASP A 121 -35.23 6.86 35.46
C ASP A 121 -36.25 8.02 35.55
N TYR A 122 -36.39 8.81 34.49
CA TYR A 122 -37.41 9.86 34.43
C TYR A 122 -38.85 9.31 34.50
N ILE A 123 -39.14 8.21 33.79
CA ILE A 123 -40.46 7.56 33.85
C ILE A 123 -40.77 7.08 35.27
N LYS A 124 -39.79 6.48 35.97
CA LYS A 124 -39.98 6.05 37.36
C LYS A 124 -40.36 7.21 38.28
N VAL A 125 -39.67 8.34 38.17
CA VAL A 125 -39.96 9.54 38.97
C VAL A 125 -41.37 10.07 38.69
N LEU A 126 -41.83 10.03 37.44
CA LEU A 126 -43.19 10.43 37.08
C LEU A 126 -44.26 9.47 37.66
N GLU A 127 -44.00 8.16 37.67
CA GLU A 127 -44.90 7.17 38.26
C GLU A 127 -45.00 7.33 39.78
N GLU A 128 -43.88 7.58 40.47
CA GLU A 128 -43.85 7.84 41.92
C GLU A 128 -44.63 9.11 42.29
N ASN A 129 -44.47 10.19 41.52
CA ASN A 129 -45.22 11.43 41.74
C ASN A 129 -46.71 11.34 41.42
N LYS A 130 -47.14 10.37 40.61
CA LYS A 130 -48.55 10.15 40.29
C LYS A 130 -49.29 9.34 41.38
N ASN A 131 -48.54 8.54 42.15
CA ASN A 131 -49.08 7.67 43.19
C ASN A 131 -49.08 8.33 44.59
N ASN A 132 -48.52 9.54 44.72
CA ASN A 132 -48.61 10.40 45.91
C ASN A 132 -49.65 11.50 45.68
#